data_AF-V6F6Q0-F1
#
_entry.id   AF-V6F6Q0-F1
#
_cell.length_a   1.000
_cell.length_b   1.000
_cell.length_c   1.000
_cell.angle_alpha   90.00
_cell.angle_beta   90.00
_cell.angle_gamma   90.00
#
_symmetry.space_group_name_H-M   'P 1'
#
loop_
_entity.id
_entity.type
_entity.pdbx_description
1 polymer ?
#
loop_
_entity_poly.entity_id
_entity_poly.type
_entity_poly.pdbx_seq_one_letter_code
_entity_poly.pdbx_strand_id
1 'polypeptide(L)'
;MPITALVIACVGPMCAYSAPATSFDTLAQCERAAPMIAGLSRAGMVNALWQPTSDRQRTAFQCIDGTTGAVLLSFDSDEPGHYKSLTD
;
A
#
# COMPACT_ATOMS: atom_id res chain seq x y z
N MET A 1 -15.66 -11.66 -2.95
CA MET A 1 -15.30 -10.91 -1.73
C MET A 1 -14.72 -9.59 -2.16
N PRO A 2 -15.22 -8.44 -1.67
CA PRO A 2 -14.61 -7.15 -1.98
C PRO A 2 -13.22 -7.10 -1.34
N ILE A 3 -12.23 -6.63 -2.09
CA ILE A 3 -10.86 -6.46 -1.63
C ILE A 3 -10.55 -4.97 -1.57
N THR A 4 -9.99 -4.53 -0.46
CA THR A 4 -9.58 -3.14 -0.24
C THR A 4 -8.07 -3.05 -0.32
N ALA A 5 -7.55 -2.09 -1.08
CA ALA A 5 -6.13 -1.76 -1.05
C ALA A 5 -5.85 -0.81 0.13
N LEU A 6 -4.92 -1.16 1.00
CA LEU A 6 -4.37 -0.26 2.01
C LEU A 6 -2.98 0.15 1.55
N VAL A 7 -2.73 1.45 1.48
CA VAL A 7 -1.40 2.01 1.20
C VAL A 7 -0.84 2.61 2.48
N ILE A 8 0.42 2.29 2.75
CA ILE A 8 1.19 2.79 3.88
C ILE A 8 2.42 3.45 3.29
N ALA A 9 2.57 4.76 3.42
CA ALA A 9 3.82 5.42 3.07
C ALA A 9 4.43 6.06 4.31
N CYS A 10 5.72 5.80 4.51
CA CYS A 10 6.49 6.31 5.63
C CYS A 10 7.66 7.14 5.13
N VAL A 11 7.83 8.31 5.74
CA VAL A 11 8.96 9.23 5.55
C VAL A 11 9.56 9.46 6.93
N GLY A 12 10.72 8.84 7.17
CA GLY A 12 11.39 8.90 8.48
C GLY A 12 10.54 8.22 9.56
N PRO A 13 10.20 8.90 10.67
CA PRO A 13 9.33 8.35 11.71
C PRO A 13 7.84 8.51 11.41
N MET A 14 7.47 9.27 10.38
CA MET A 14 6.07 9.60 10.06
C MET A 14 5.52 8.62 9.04
N CYS A 15 4.37 8.03 9.32
CA CYS A 15 3.64 7.17 8.38
C CYS A 15 2.24 7.72 8.14
N ALA A 16 1.77 7.62 6.90
CA ALA A 16 0.40 7.90 6.55
C ALA A 16 -0.23 6.70 5.84
N TYR A 17 -1.51 6.52 6.14
CA TYR A 17 -2.32 5.39 5.72
C TYR A 17 -3.43 5.91 4.83
N SER A 18 -3.60 5.33 3.65
CA SER A 18 -4.70 5.66 2.75
C SER A 18 -5.34 4.38 2.22
N ALA A 19 -6.66 4.28 2.34
CA ALA A 19 -7.46 3.25 1.70
C ALA A 19 -8.34 3.92 0.65
N PRO A 20 -8.23 3.55 -0.64
CA PRO A 20 -9.14 4.02 -1.68
C PRO A 20 -10.57 3.57 -1.37
N ALA A 21 -11.55 4.39 -1.71
CA ALA A 21 -12.96 4.02 -1.63
C ALA A 21 -13.35 2.94 -2.67
N THR A 22 -12.48 2.66 -3.65
CA THR A 22 -12.68 1.61 -4.64
C THR A 22 -12.38 0.24 -4.04
N SER A 23 -13.39 -0.63 -4.00
CA SER A 23 -13.23 -2.06 -3.76
C SER A 23 -12.92 -2.80 -5.06
N PHE A 24 -12.06 -3.81 -4.98
CA PHE A 24 -11.73 -4.72 -6.09
C PHE A 24 -12.50 -6.04 -5.95
N ASP A 25 -12.85 -6.66 -7.06
CA ASP A 25 -13.56 -7.95 -7.05
C ASP A 25 -12.62 -9.14 -6.92
N THR A 26 -11.34 -8.96 -7.27
CA THR A 26 -10.33 -10.03 -7.30
C THR A 26 -8.96 -9.56 -6.79
N LEU A 27 -8.18 -10.50 -6.24
CA LEU A 27 -6.84 -10.20 -5.69
C LEU A 27 -5.89 -9.67 -6.78
N ALA A 28 -5.95 -10.27 -7.98
CA ALA A 28 -5.14 -9.86 -9.12
C ALA A 28 -5.44 -8.42 -9.59
N GLN A 29 -6.68 -7.93 -9.46
CA GLN A 29 -7.00 -6.53 -9.73
C GLN A 29 -6.37 -5.60 -8.69
N CYS A 30 -6.46 -5.96 -7.41
CA CYS A 30 -5.82 -5.21 -6.33
C CYS A 30 -4.30 -5.17 -6.51
N GLU A 31 -3.65 -6.29 -6.81
CA GLU A 31 -2.21 -6.38 -7.06
C GLU A 31 -1.74 -5.45 -8.19
N ARG A 32 -2.48 -5.38 -9.31
CA ARG A 32 -2.15 -4.49 -10.43
C ARG A 32 -2.38 -3.03 -10.12
N ALA A 33 -3.42 -2.72 -9.34
CA ALA A 33 -3.80 -1.35 -9.02
C ALA A 33 -3.00 -0.76 -7.85
N ALA A 34 -2.57 -1.59 -6.89
CA ALA A 34 -1.96 -1.15 -5.65
C ALA A 34 -0.67 -0.32 -5.85
N PRO A 35 0.24 -0.64 -6.79
CA PRO A 35 1.39 0.22 -7.09
C PRO A 35 1.00 1.59 -7.63
N MET A 36 0.00 1.67 -8.50
CA MET A 36 -0.49 2.94 -9.05
C MET A 36 -1.11 3.82 -7.97
N ILE A 37 -1.95 3.22 -7.12
CA ILE A 37 -2.55 3.89 -5.97
C ILE A 37 -1.47 4.34 -4.99
N ALA A 38 -0.48 3.49 -4.71
CA ALA A 38 0.65 3.83 -3.86
C ALA A 38 1.47 4.99 -4.42
N GLY A 39 1.69 5.04 -5.74
CA GLY A 39 2.34 6.15 -6.41
C GLY A 39 1.59 7.48 -6.25
N LEU A 40 0.26 7.46 -6.43
CA LEU A 40 -0.61 8.64 -6.24
C LEU A 40 -0.62 9.10 -4.78
N SER A 41 -0.75 8.18 -3.82
CA SER A 41 -0.71 8.48 -2.40
C SER A 41 0.66 9.01 -1.96
N ARG A 42 1.76 8.44 -2.47
CA ARG A 42 3.12 8.93 -2.21
C ARG A 42 3.32 10.33 -2.78
N ALA A 43 2.86 10.62 -4.00
CA ALA A 43 2.93 11.96 -4.58
C ALA A 43 2.18 13.00 -3.74
N GLY A 44 0.97 12.64 -3.25
CA GLY A 44 0.21 13.48 -2.33
C GLY A 44 0.91 13.72 -0.99
N MET A 45 1.51 12.66 -0.41
CA MET A 45 2.24 12.76 0.87
C MET A 45 3.56 13.49 0.76
N VAL A 46 4.32 13.31 -0.33
CA VAL A 46 5.53 14.09 -0.59
C VAL A 46 5.18 15.58 -0.70
N ASN A 47 4.07 15.94 -1.34
CA ASN A 47 3.64 17.34 -1.34
C ASN A 47 3.22 17.87 0.04
N ALA A 48 2.77 17.02 0.97
CA ALA A 48 2.25 17.43 2.28
C ALA A 48 3.25 17.33 3.44
N LEU A 49 4.24 16.42 3.36
CA LEU A 49 5.08 16.01 4.49
C LEU A 49 6.58 15.89 4.13
N TRP A 50 6.98 16.23 2.91
CA TRP A 50 8.37 16.05 2.49
C TRP A 50 9.32 16.99 3.23
N GLN A 51 10.18 16.39 4.05
CA GLN A 51 11.42 16.98 4.51
C GLN A 51 12.58 16.36 3.71
N PRO A 52 13.40 17.18 3.01
CA PRO A 52 14.50 16.72 2.16
C PRO A 52 15.54 15.84 2.86
N THR A 53 15.58 15.86 4.19
CA THR A 53 16.58 15.18 5.04
C THR A 53 16.15 13.78 5.49
N SER A 54 14.99 13.28 5.07
CA SER A 54 14.50 11.97 5.49
C SER A 54 15.03 10.85 4.60
N ASP A 55 16.08 10.17 5.07
CA ASP A 55 16.78 9.09 4.34
C ASP A 55 15.93 7.83 4.12
N ARG A 56 14.84 7.64 4.87
CA ARG A 56 13.98 6.45 4.74
C ARG A 56 12.65 6.80 4.10
N GLN A 57 12.47 6.32 2.87
CA GLN A 57 11.21 6.38 2.12
C GLN A 57 10.72 4.95 1.90
N ARG A 58 9.78 4.50 2.73
CA ARG A 58 9.17 3.17 2.62
C ARG A 58 7.75 3.32 2.12
N THR A 59 7.37 2.50 1.15
CA THR A 59 5.98 2.37 0.70
C THR A 59 5.59 0.91 0.73
N ALA A 60 4.59 0.59 1.54
CA ALA A 60 3.99 -0.73 1.59
C ALA A 60 2.55 -0.65 1.12
N PHE A 61 2.04 -1.73 0.54
CA PHE A 61 0.63 -1.87 0.24
C PHE A 61 0.13 -3.26 0.57
N GLN A 62 -1.13 -3.33 0.95
CA GLN A 62 -1.79 -4.54 1.37
C GLN A 62 -3.13 -4.68 0.67
N CYS A 63 -3.41 -5.85 0.13
CA CYS A 63 -4.75 -6.21 -0.31
C CYS A 63 -5.44 -6.94 0.83
N ILE A 64 -6.53 -6.36 1.32
CA ILE A 64 -7.27 -6.82 2.49
C ILE A 64 -8.64 -7.31 2.04
N ASP A 65 -9.06 -8.48 2.50
CA ASP A 65 -10.45 -8.90 2.35
C ASP A 65 -11.36 -7.95 3.15
N GLY A 66 -12.22 -7.21 2.45
CA GLY A 66 -13.13 -6.24 3.03
C GLY A 66 -14.22 -6.85 3.91
N THR A 67 -14.37 -8.17 3.91
CA THR A 67 -15.35 -8.90 4.74
C THR A 67 -14.73 -9.36 6.06
N THR A 68 -13.51 -9.91 6.00
CA THR A 68 -12.84 -10.55 7.15
C THR A 68 -11.75 -9.68 7.77
N GLY A 69 -11.28 -8.65 7.06
CA GLY A 69 -10.11 -7.86 7.44
C GLY A 69 -8.78 -8.60 7.26
N ALA A 70 -8.78 -9.78 6.67
CA ALA A 70 -7.57 -10.58 6.46
C ALA A 70 -6.68 -9.96 5.37
N VAL A 71 -5.37 -9.87 5.61
CA VAL A 71 -4.39 -9.45 4.60
C VAL A 71 -4.13 -10.64 3.67
N LEU A 72 -4.51 -10.49 2.40
CA LEU A 72 -4.36 -11.52 1.36
C LEU A 72 -3.00 -11.42 0.65
N LEU A 73 -2.52 -10.19 0.45
CA LEU A 73 -1.27 -9.89 -0.22
C LEU A 73 -0.62 -8.69 0.46
N SER A 74 0.70 -8.72 0.61
CA SER A 74 1.49 -7.59 1.09
C SER A 74 2.68 -7.35 0.18
N PHE A 75 2.94 -6.09 -0.10
CA PHE A 75 4.15 -5.60 -0.76
C PHE A 75 4.82 -4.60 0.17
N ASP A 76 6.15 -4.64 0.20
CA ASP A 76 6.97 -3.65 0.86
C ASP A 76 8.11 -3.24 -0.08
N SER A 77 8.27 -1.93 -0.31
CA SER A 77 9.32 -1.42 -1.17
C SER A 77 10.73 -1.66 -0.64
N ASP A 78 10.87 -1.90 0.68
CA ASP A 78 12.15 -2.22 1.32
C ASP A 78 12.51 -3.72 1.24
N GLU A 79 11.56 -4.62 0.87
CA GLU A 79 11.82 -6.06 0.83
C GLU A 79 12.35 -6.52 -0.55
N PRO A 80 13.43 -7.34 -0.59
CA PRO A 80 13.94 -7.95 -1.82
C PRO A 80 13.00 -9.09 -2.25
N GLY A 81 11.91 -8.73 -2.92
CA GLY A 81 10.85 -9.65 -3.31
C GLY A 81 9.55 -8.90 -3.32
N HIS A 82 9.24 -8.30 -4.47
CA HIS A 82 8.19 -7.30 -4.60
C HIS A 82 6.85 -7.74 -3.97
N TYR A 83 6.40 -8.99 -4.09
CA TYR A 83 5.09 -9.38 -3.55
C TYR A 83 5.20 -10.64 -2.68
N LYS A 84 4.59 -10.59 -1.51
CA LYS A 84 4.37 -11.75 -0.65
C LYS A 84 2.89 -12.08 -0.60
N SER A 85 2.50 -13.15 -1.30
CA SER A 85 1.19 -13.78 -1.11
C SER A 85 1.14 -14.38 0.29
N LEU A 86 0.12 -14.04 1.06
CA LEU A 86 -0.07 -14.52 2.45
C LEU A 86 -1.19 -15.55 2.57
N THR A 87 -1.86 -15.86 1.47
CA THR A 87 -2.77 -17.00 1.37
C THR A 87 -1.95 -18.27 1.14
N ASP A 88 -1.90 -19.12 2.17
CA ASP A 88 -1.56 -20.55 2.09
C ASP A 88 -2.79 -21.34 1.59
#